data_AF-A0A2T0R022-F1
#
_entry.id   AF-A0A2T0R022-F1
#
_cell.length_a   1.000
_cell.length_b   1.000
_cell.length_c   1.000
_cell.angle_alpha   90.00
_cell.angle_beta   90.00
_cell.angle_gamma   90.00
#
_symmetry.space_group_name_H-M   'P 1'
#
loop_
_entity.id
_entity.type
_entity.pdbx_description
1 polymer ?
#
loop_
_entity_poly.entity_id
_entity_poly.type
_entity_poly.pdbx_seq_one_letter_code
_entity_poly.pdbx_strand_id
1 'polypeptide(L)'
;MLRTERGTTRRQLAEAVGVNVQTIGFLERGDYGPSVELALRLAAHFSLPVEAIFSLTPFPPMSAQLYPAPTTSTAPTTPPTAAAVPSQAGAHT
;
A
#
# COMPACT_ATOMS: atom_id res chain seq x y z
N MET A 1 13.87 -1.21 -0.22
CA MET A 1 14.30 -0.90 -1.61
C MET A 1 14.31 -2.23 -2.33
N LEU A 2 13.32 -2.47 -3.20
CA LEU A 2 12.91 -3.81 -3.61
C LEU A 2 14.03 -4.63 -4.27
N ARG A 3 14.91 -4.00 -5.07
CA ARG A 3 16.08 -4.69 -5.61
C ARG A 3 17.09 -5.13 -4.55
N THR A 4 17.25 -4.37 -3.47
CA THR A 4 18.18 -4.70 -2.37
C THR A 4 17.66 -5.91 -1.60
N GLU A 5 16.35 -5.97 -1.36
CA GLU A 5 15.69 -7.12 -0.77
C GLU A 5 15.85 -8.39 -1.63
N ARG A 6 15.93 -8.23 -2.96
CA ARG A 6 16.20 -9.29 -3.93
C ARG A 6 17.70 -9.48 -4.25
N GLY A 7 18.62 -8.82 -3.52
CA GLY A 7 20.07 -8.95 -3.75
C GLY A 7 20.57 -8.52 -5.14
N THR A 8 19.78 -7.73 -5.87
CA THR A 8 20.04 -7.37 -7.27
C THR A 8 20.66 -5.98 -7.41
N THR A 9 21.64 -5.85 -8.29
CA THR A 9 22.28 -4.56 -8.61
C THR A 9 21.39 -3.71 -9.52
N ARG A 10 21.62 -2.38 -9.57
CA ARG A 10 20.91 -1.50 -10.52
C ARG A 10 21.09 -1.92 -11.97
N ARG A 11 22.30 -2.39 -12.32
CA ARG A 11 22.61 -2.85 -13.69
C ARG A 11 21.77 -4.06 -14.07
N GLN A 12 21.73 -5.07 -13.20
CA GLN A 12 20.94 -6.29 -13.43
C GLN A 12 19.44 -5.98 -13.52
N LEU A 13 18.91 -5.10 -12.66
CA LEU A 13 17.51 -4.69 -12.76
C LEU A 13 17.23 -3.94 -14.06
N ALA A 14 18.10 -3.01 -14.45
CA ALA A 14 17.96 -2.23 -15.67
C ALA A 14 17.95 -3.13 -16.91
N GLU A 15 18.85 -4.11 -16.96
CA GLU A 15 18.90 -5.13 -18.01
C GLU A 15 17.62 -5.97 -18.04
N ALA A 16 17.17 -6.47 -16.88
CA ALA A 16 15.97 -7.30 -16.78
C ALA A 16 14.68 -6.60 -17.22
N VAL A 17 14.59 -5.28 -17.03
CA VAL A 17 13.41 -4.48 -17.43
C VAL A 17 13.65 -3.66 -18.70
N GLY A 18 14.79 -3.79 -19.35
CA GLY A 18 15.09 -3.15 -20.65
C GLY A 18 15.17 -1.62 -20.60
N VAL A 19 15.87 -1.07 -19.61
CA VAL A 19 16.13 0.39 -19.47
C VAL A 19 17.59 0.69 -19.16
N ASN A 20 17.97 1.96 -19.16
CA ASN A 20 19.31 2.38 -18.74
C ASN A 20 19.45 2.31 -17.21
N VAL A 21 20.63 2.00 -16.70
CA VAL A 21 20.96 2.02 -15.27
C VAL A 21 20.65 3.37 -14.61
N GLN A 22 20.80 4.48 -15.35
CA GLN A 22 20.43 5.81 -14.86
C GLN A 22 18.93 5.94 -14.59
N THR A 23 18.08 5.35 -15.45
CA THR A 23 16.62 5.29 -15.31
C THR A 23 16.23 4.67 -13.97
N ILE A 24 16.90 3.58 -13.57
CA ILE A 24 16.72 2.97 -12.24
C ILE A 24 17.18 3.94 -11.15
N GLY A 25 18.33 4.58 -11.30
CA GLY A 25 18.82 5.57 -10.33
C GLY A 25 17.85 6.74 -10.10
N PHE A 26 17.24 7.26 -11.16
CA PHE A 26 16.23 8.33 -11.07
C PHE A 26 14.94 7.85 -10.37
N LEU A 27 14.49 6.62 -10.63
CA LEU A 27 13.32 6.05 -9.95
C LEU A 27 13.57 5.91 -8.45
N GLU A 28 14.77 5.48 -8.08
CA GLU A 28 15.12 5.27 -6.67
C GLU A 28 15.19 6.55 -5.85
N ARG A 29 15.46 7.69 -6.51
CA ARG A 29 15.44 9.01 -5.87
C ARG A 29 14.08 9.68 -5.94
N GLY A 30 13.16 9.17 -6.77
CA GLY A 30 11.86 9.78 -7.02
C GLY A 30 11.93 11.01 -7.92
N ASP A 31 13.00 11.17 -8.70
CA ASP A 31 13.23 12.36 -9.54
C ASP A 31 12.24 12.45 -10.73
N TYR A 32 11.58 11.34 -11.09
CA TYR A 32 10.59 11.29 -12.15
C TYR A 32 9.62 10.11 -11.98
N GLY A 33 8.42 10.22 -12.56
CA GLY A 33 7.46 9.12 -12.66
C GLY A 33 7.77 8.20 -13.84
N PRO A 34 7.76 6.86 -13.66
CA PRO A 34 7.97 5.92 -14.77
C PRO A 34 6.83 6.02 -15.80
N SER A 35 7.10 5.58 -17.04
CA SER A 35 6.02 5.27 -17.98
C SER A 35 5.19 4.08 -17.47
N VAL A 36 3.94 3.98 -17.91
CA VAL A 36 3.05 2.85 -17.58
C VAL A 36 3.71 1.52 -17.96
N GLU A 37 4.35 1.46 -19.13
CA GLU A 37 5.08 0.27 -19.59
C GLU A 37 6.23 -0.13 -18.64
N LEU A 38 7.01 0.83 -18.15
CA LEU A 38 8.10 0.54 -17.19
C LEU A 38 7.54 0.07 -15.85
N ALA A 39 6.46 0.69 -15.37
CA ALA A 39 5.80 0.27 -14.14
C ALA A 39 5.29 -1.18 -14.22
N LEU A 40 4.67 -1.55 -15.34
CA LEU A 40 4.18 -2.92 -15.59
C LEU A 40 5.33 -3.94 -15.71
N ARG A 41 6.43 -3.60 -16.38
CA ARG A 41 7.62 -4.47 -16.44
C ARG A 41 8.22 -4.70 -15.06
N LEU A 42 8.28 -3.68 -14.22
CA LEU A 42 8.78 -3.80 -12.85
C LEU A 42 7.85 -4.67 -11.99
N ALA A 43 6.53 -4.48 -12.11
CA ALA A 43 5.53 -5.34 -11.47
C ALA A 43 5.71 -6.83 -11.84
N ALA A 44 5.84 -7.12 -13.15
CA ALA A 44 6.10 -8.47 -13.62
C ALA A 44 7.43 -9.04 -13.09
N HIS A 45 8.52 -8.26 -13.16
CA HIS A 45 9.84 -8.68 -12.69
C HIS A 45 9.85 -9.04 -11.20
N PHE A 46 9.17 -8.25 -10.37
CA PHE A 46 9.13 -8.50 -8.92
C PHE A 46 8.02 -9.44 -8.48
N SER A 47 7.15 -9.86 -9.41
CA SER A 47 5.93 -10.64 -9.12
C SER A 47 5.07 -9.96 -8.05
N LEU A 48 4.89 -8.65 -8.19
CA LEU A 48 4.09 -7.82 -7.29
C LEU A 48 3.13 -6.95 -8.13
N PRO A 49 1.95 -6.61 -7.60
CA PRO A 49 1.08 -5.65 -8.25
C PRO A 49 1.72 -4.26 -8.30
N VAL A 50 1.33 -3.42 -9.26
CA VAL A 50 1.95 -2.10 -9.49
C VAL A 50 1.84 -1.20 -8.26
N GLU A 51 0.70 -1.24 -7.58
CA GLU A 51 0.40 -0.48 -6.35
C GLU A 51 1.24 -0.90 -5.15
N ALA A 52 1.85 -2.09 -5.17
CA ALA A 52 2.80 -2.51 -4.14
C ALA A 52 4.22 -1.93 -4.38
N ILE A 53 4.47 -1.41 -5.59
CA ILE A 53 5.78 -0.85 -5.98
C ILE A 53 5.72 0.68 -6.05
N PHE A 54 4.60 1.23 -6.52
CA PHE A 54 4.43 2.65 -6.76
C PHE A 54 3.21 3.19 -6.02
N SER A 55 3.38 4.38 -5.46
CA SER A 55 2.31 5.14 -4.81
C SER A 55 2.51 6.63 -5.10
N LEU A 56 1.41 7.39 -5.14
CA LEU A 56 1.44 8.85 -5.23
C LEU A 56 1.85 9.49 -3.89
N THR A 57 1.77 8.73 -2.80
CA THR A 57 2.23 9.13 -1.47
C THR A 57 3.40 8.25 -1.02
N PRO A 58 4.37 8.78 -0.27
CA PRO A 58 5.48 7.98 0.24
C PRO A 58 4.99 6.79 1.07
N PHE A 59 5.61 5.62 0.88
CA PHE A 59 5.30 4.46 1.70
C PHE A 59 5.69 4.72 3.17
N PRO A 60 4.86 4.26 4.13
CA PRO A 60 5.23 4.33 5.54
C PRO A 60 6.56 3.61 5.80
N PRO A 61 7.43 4.13 6.68
CA PRO A 61 8.65 3.44 7.05
C PRO A 61 8.31 2.08 7.68
N MET A 62 9.18 1.08 7.49
CA MET A 62 8.97 -0.25 8.08
C MET A 62 8.80 -0.22 9.60
N SER A 63 9.44 0.72 10.30
CA SER A 63 9.29 0.88 11.75
C SER A 63 7.84 1.18 12.17
N ALA A 64 7.11 1.99 11.40
CA ALA A 64 5.70 2.30 11.69
C ALA A 64 4.79 1.08 11.47
N GLN A 65 5.19 0.15 10.59
CA GLN A 65 4.45 -1.09 10.33
C GLN A 65 4.73 -2.16 11.38
N LEU A 66 5.99 -2.27 11.83
CA LEU A 66 6.44 -3.25 12.82
C LEU A 66 6.10 -2.85 14.26
N TYR A 67 6.09 -1.54 14.54
CA TYR A 67 5.72 -0.96 15.82
C TYR A 67 4.61 0.06 15.60
N PRO A 68 3.37 -0.39 15.33
CA PRO A 68 2.24 0.52 15.30
C PRO A 68 2.18 1.22 16.66
N ALA A 69 2.28 2.55 16.65
CA ALA A 69 2.08 3.34 17.86
C ALA A 69 0.72 2.93 18.46
N PRO A 70 0.57 2.88 19.80
CA PRO A 70 -0.73 2.59 20.40
C PRO A 70 -1.70 3.61 19.82
N THR A 71 -2.58 3.12 18.95
CA THR A 71 -3.62 3.94 18.35
C THR A 71 -4.48 4.34 19.53
N THR A 72 -4.39 5.60 19.97
CA THR A 72 -5.47 6.18 20.77
C THR A 72 -6.66 6.21 19.82
N SER A 73 -7.41 5.12 19.87
CA SER A 73 -8.69 4.93 19.21
C SER A 73 -9.66 5.94 19.78
N THR A 74 -9.62 7.16 19.26
CA THR A 74 -10.77 8.06 19.34
C THR A 74 -11.79 7.53 18.35
N ALA A 75 -12.53 6.50 18.80
CA ALA A 75 -13.74 6.07 18.14
C ALA A 75 -14.68 7.29 17.98
N PRO A 76 -15.42 7.44 16.87
CA PRO A 76 -16.61 8.26 16.91
C PRO A 76 -17.60 7.57 17.85
N THR A 77 -17.70 8.07 19.08
CA THR A 77 -18.78 7.77 20.02
C THR A 77 -20.09 8.21 19.37
N THR A 78 -20.74 7.32 18.63
CA THR A 78 -22.16 7.46 18.36
C THR A 78 -22.88 6.99 19.63
N PRO A 79 -23.66 7.86 20.31
CA PRO A 79 -24.39 7.44 21.50
C PRO A 79 -25.41 6.35 21.13
N PRO A 80 -25.73 5.41 22.03
CA PRO A 80 -26.81 4.46 21.79
C PRO A 80 -28.14 5.22 21.68
N THR A 81 -28.78 5.15 20.52
CA THR A 81 -30.21 5.46 20.41
C THR A 81 -30.95 4.42 21.25
N ALA A 82 -31.40 4.86 22.42
CA ALA A 82 -32.33 4.12 23.25
C ALA A 82 -33.72 4.12 22.61
N ALA A 83 -34.42 3.00 22.84
CA ALA A 83 -35.87 2.83 22.86
C ALA A 83 -36.62 2.73 21.52
N ALA A 84 -36.87 1.49 21.11
CA ALA A 84 -38.18 1.10 20.60
C ALA A 84 -38.64 -0.17 21.35
N VAL A 85 -39.66 0.02 22.16
CA VAL A 85 -40.35 -0.96 23.01
C VAL A 85 -41.13 -1.94 22.14
N PRO A 86 -41.11 -3.27 22.38
CA PRO A 86 -42.08 -4.15 21.74
C PRO A 86 -43.40 -4.11 22.52
N SER A 87 -44.45 -3.57 21.89
CA SER A 87 -45.82 -3.65 22.41
C SER A 87 -46.43 -5.00 22.03
N GLN A 88 -46.69 -5.84 23.04
CA GLN A 88 -47.56 -7.01 22.90
C GLN A 88 -49.02 -6.57 22.81
N ALA A 89 -49.76 -7.09 21.83
CA ALA A 89 -51.20 -7.29 21.93
C ALA A 89 -51.63 -8.38 20.94
N GLY A 90 -52.18 -9.48 21.46
CA GLY A 90 -52.90 -10.45 20.63
C GLY A 90 -52.90 -11.87 21.18
N ALA A 91 -53.63 -12.12 22.26
CA ALA A 91 -54.10 -13.45 22.63
C ALA A 91 -55.61 -13.40 22.94
N HIS A 92 -56.32 -14.43 22.47
CA HIS A 92 -57.66 -14.89 22.83
C HIS A 92 -58.87 -14.17 22.21
N THR A 93 -59.46 -14.72 21.14
CA THR A 93 -60.49 -15.78 21.17
C THR A 93 -60.81 -16.21 19.74
#